data_AF-A0A5S4FN45-F1
#
_entry.id   AF-A0A5S4FN45-F1
#
_cell.length_a   1.000
_cell.length_b   1.000
_cell.length_c   1.000
_cell.angle_alpha   90.00
_cell.angle_beta   90.00
_cell.angle_gamma   90.00
#
_symmetry.space_group_name_H-M   'P 1'
#
loop_
_entity.id
_entity.type
_entity.pdbx_description
1 polymer ?
#
loop_
_entity_poly.entity_id
_entity_poly.type
_entity_poly.pdbx_seq_one_letter_code
_entity_poly.pdbx_strand_id
1 'polypeptide(L)' 'MGWISRDQQERDHAGLRHVCGACGHEERPDDPLVLSDGDPSNPWDAAGGRIHRSHTTDPSSGFYGRAQKS' A
#
# COMPACT_ATOMS: atom_id res chain seq x y z
N MET A 1 -3.95 -1.64 15.44
CA MET A 1 -3.66 -2.78 14.55
C MET A 1 -4.26 -2.50 13.19
N GLY A 2 -3.43 -2.42 12.16
CA GLY A 2 -3.91 -2.20 10.80
C GLY A 2 -4.60 -3.43 10.21
N TRP A 3 -5.65 -3.23 9.42
CA TRP A 3 -6.35 -4.30 8.70
C TRP A 3 -5.68 -4.55 7.35
N ILE A 4 -5.52 -5.83 6.98
CA ILE A 4 -4.99 -6.26 5.68
C ILE A 4 -6.13 -6.84 4.86
N SER A 5 -6.31 -6.37 3.64
CA SER A 5 -7.37 -6.86 2.75
C SER A 5 -7.14 -8.28 2.30
N ARG A 6 -8.22 -8.95 1.87
CA ARG A 6 -8.14 -10.30 1.31
C ARG A 6 -7.20 -10.35 0.12
N ASP A 7 -7.29 -9.39 -0.80
CA ASP A 7 -6.42 -9.31 -1.98
C ASP A 7 -4.95 -9.16 -1.58
N GLN A 8 -4.67 -8.35 -0.56
CA GLN A 8 -3.30 -8.25 -0.03
C GLN A 8 -2.85 -9.54 0.66
N GLN A 9 -3.72 -10.28 1.34
CA GLN A 9 -3.40 -11.59 1.90
C GLN A 9 -3.06 -12.60 0.79
N GLU A 10 -3.80 -12.60 -0.32
CA GLU A 10 -3.52 -13.44 -1.49
C GLU A 10 -2.18 -13.08 -2.15
N ARG A 11 -1.86 -11.78 -2.27
CA ARG A 11 -0.53 -11.30 -2.70
C ARG A 11 0.58 -11.75 -1.76
N ASP A 12 0.38 -11.60 -0.45
CA ASP A 12 1.34 -12.02 0.57
C ASP A 12 1.61 -13.54 0.47
N HIS A 13 0.56 -14.37 0.26
CA HIS A 13 0.68 -15.81 0.04
C HIS A 13 1.39 -16.17 -1.28
N ALA A 14 1.30 -15.33 -2.30
CA ALA A 14 2.04 -15.48 -3.55
C ALA A 14 3.51 -15.01 -3.46
N GLY A 15 3.98 -14.61 -2.28
CA GLY A 15 5.36 -14.14 -2.06
C GLY A 15 5.57 -12.65 -2.33
N LEU A 16 4.51 -11.88 -2.60
CA LEU A 16 4.57 -10.45 -2.92
C LEU A 16 4.46 -9.54 -1.69
N ARG A 17 4.79 -10.07 -0.50
CA ARG A 17 4.71 -9.34 0.77
C ARG A 17 5.59 -8.09 0.80
N HIS A 18 6.70 -8.12 0.07
CA HIS A 18 7.68 -7.03 -0.01
C HIS A 18 7.47 -6.15 -1.25
N VAL A 19 6.37 -6.31 -1.97
CA VAL A 19 6.09 -5.59 -3.22
C VAL A 19 4.92 -4.63 -3.04
N CYS A 20 5.14 -3.37 -3.41
CA CYS A 20 4.12 -2.33 -3.39
C CYS A 20 2.92 -2.70 -4.26
N GLY A 21 1.71 -2.62 -3.69
CA GLY A 21 0.46 -2.86 -4.42
C GLY A 21 0.13 -1.81 -5.47
N ALA A 22 0.64 -0.57 -5.31
CA ALA A 22 0.39 0.51 -6.24
C ALA A 22 1.33 0.49 -7.46
N CYS A 23 2.65 0.35 -7.24
CA CYS A 23 3.65 0.51 -8.29
C CYS A 23 4.39 -0.77 -8.68
N GLY A 24 4.18 -1.88 -7.94
CA GLY A 24 4.79 -3.17 -8.26
C GLY A 24 6.29 -3.29 -7.95
N HIS A 25 6.91 -2.28 -7.34
CA HIS A 25 8.31 -2.33 -6.92
C HIS A 25 8.48 -2.83 -5.48
N GLU A 26 9.64 -3.41 -5.20
CA GLU A 26 10.00 -3.87 -3.86
C GLU A 26 10.13 -2.70 -2.86
N GLU A 27 9.94 -3.01 -1.58
CA GLU A 27 10.20 -2.09 -0.48
C GLU A 27 11.67 -1.68 -0.42
N ARG A 28 11.91 -0.45 0.05
CA ARG A 28 13.27 0.06 0.25
C ARG A 28 13.42 0.61 1.67
N PRO A 29 14.63 0.63 2.25
CA PRO A 29 14.84 1.19 3.58
C PRO A 29 14.42 2.66 3.71
N ASP A 30 14.59 3.44 2.65
CA ASP A 30 14.21 4.85 2.54
C ASP A 30 12.73 5.05 2.15
N ASP A 31 12.09 4.02 1.61
CA ASP A 31 10.67 4.01 1.26
C ASP A 31 10.03 2.66 1.62
N PRO A 32 9.68 2.44 2.90
CA PRO A 32 9.14 1.16 3.36
C PRO A 32 7.66 1.02 2.97
N LEU A 33 7.15 -0.22 3.02
CA LEU A 33 5.73 -0.47 2.82
C LEU A 33 4.93 -0.19 4.10
N VAL A 34 3.87 0.58 3.97
CA VAL A 34 2.84 0.85 4.99
C VAL A 34 1.51 0.25 4.54
N LEU A 35 0.60 0.02 5.48
CA LEU A 35 -0.77 -0.34 5.13
C LEU A 35 -1.53 0.93 4.71
N SER A 36 -2.31 0.86 3.64
CA SER A 36 -3.22 1.93 3.20
C SER A 36 -4.60 1.80 3.87
N ASP A 37 -5.22 2.90 4.27
CA ASP A 37 -6.64 2.99 4.63
C ASP A 37 -7.54 2.88 3.39
N GLY A 38 -6.96 2.96 2.20
CA GLY A 38 -7.67 3.01 0.94
C GLY A 38 -8.23 4.39 0.64
N ASP A 39 -8.56 4.61 -0.62
CA ASP A 39 -9.23 5.82 -1.09
C ASP A 39 -10.35 5.37 -2.03
N PRO A 40 -11.62 5.51 -1.62
CA PRO A 40 -12.76 5.10 -2.44
C PRO A 40 -12.86 5.90 -3.75
N SER A 41 -12.13 7.01 -3.91
CA SER A 41 -12.05 7.76 -5.16
C SER A 41 -10.94 7.27 -6.10
N ASN A 42 -10.02 6.43 -5.61
CA ASN A 42 -8.93 5.86 -6.39
C ASN A 42 -9.11 4.34 -6.52
N PRO A 43 -9.53 3.82 -7.69
CA PRO A 43 -9.75 2.39 -7.88
C PRO A 43 -8.48 1.53 -7.76
N TRP A 44 -7.30 2.17 -7.77
CA TRP A 44 -6.00 1.52 -7.57
C TRP A 44 -5.55 1.52 -6.10
N ASP A 45 -6.25 2.20 -5.20
CA ASP A 45 -5.98 2.25 -3.77
C ASP A 45 -7.05 1.51 -2.95
N ALA A 46 -6.94 0.19 -2.96
CA ALA A 46 -7.70 -0.66 -2.07
C ALA A 46 -7.17 -0.55 -0.63
N ALA A 47 -8.09 -0.33 0.31
CA ALA A 47 -7.80 -0.39 1.74
C ALA A 47 -7.10 -1.71 2.10
N GLY A 48 -6.21 -1.65 3.09
CA GLY A 48 -5.46 -2.80 3.58
C GLY A 48 -4.38 -3.34 2.64
N GLY A 49 -4.04 -2.61 1.57
CA GLY A 49 -2.89 -2.90 0.71
C GLY A 49 -1.56 -2.45 1.32
N ARG A 50 -0.47 -3.13 0.97
CA ARG A 50 0.92 -2.72 1.29
C ARG A 50 1.43 -1.77 0.22
N ILE A 51 1.62 -0.51 0.59
CA ILE A 51 1.96 0.58 -0.33
C ILE A 51 3.19 1.31 0.19
N HIS A 52 4.06 1.78 -0.70
CA HIS A 52 5.18 2.63 -0.28
C HIS A 52 4.71 3.84 0.51
N ARG A 53 5.45 4.21 1.57
CA ARG A 53 5.11 5.37 2.39
C ARG A 53 5.01 6.63 1.53
N SER A 54 5.94 6.82 0.59
CA SER A 54 5.95 7.98 -0.31
C SER A 54 4.61 8.13 -1.06
N HIS A 55 4.02 7.04 -1.54
CA HIS A 55 2.72 7.03 -2.20
C HIS A 55 1.57 7.51 -1.29
N THR A 56 1.69 7.35 0.02
CA THR A 56 0.65 7.76 0.99
C THR A 56 0.85 9.15 1.59
N THR A 57 2.01 9.76 1.36
CA THR A 57 2.39 11.05 1.96
C THR A 57 2.73 12.13 0.95
N ASP A 58 3.11 11.75 -0.28
CA ASP A 58 3.44 12.66 -1.37
C ASP A 58 2.29 12.72 -2.40
N PRO A 59 1.54 13.83 -2.46
CA PRO A 59 0.44 13.99 -3.41
C PRO A 59 0.91 14.03 -4.88
N SER A 60 2.20 14.21 -5.16
CA SER A 60 2.76 14.19 -6.52
C SER A 60 3.00 12.77 -7.07
N SER A 61 2.92 11.75 -6.21
CA SER A 61 3.16 10.35 -6.58
C SER A 61 2.03 9.73 -7.42
N GLY A 62 0.90 10.43 -7.57
CA GLY A 62 -0.29 9.95 -8.29
C GLY A 62 -1.12 8.90 -7.54
N PHE A 63 -0.69 8.50 -6.34
CA PHE A 63 -1.46 7.67 -5.43
C PHE A 63 -2.11 8.57 -4.37
N TYR A 64 -3.43 8.48 -4.24
CA TYR A 64 -4.22 9.38 -3.38
C TYR A 64 -4.65 8.75 -2.05
N GLY A 65 -3.99 7.65 -1.67
CA GLY A 65 -4.28 6.92 -0.46
C GLY A 65 -3.71 7.49 0.82
N ARG A 66 -4.33 7.12 1.94
CA ARG A 66 -3.86 7.49 3.28
C ARG A 66 -3.23 6.29 3.96
N ALA A 67 -2.09 6.47 4.63
CA ALA A 67 -1.52 5.41 5.45
C ALA A 67 -2.40 5.16 6.70
N GLN A 68 -2.58 3.89 7.05
CA GLN A 68 -3.23 3.51 8.30
C GLN A 68 -2.42 4.03 9.50
N LYS A 69 -3.13 4.57 10.50
CA LYS A 69 -2.49 4.97 11.76
C LYS A 69 -1.95 3.74 12.48
N SER A 70 -0.65 3.76 12.79
CA SER A 70 0.06 2.70 13.52
C SER A 70 -0.41 2.57 14.96
#